data_AF-A0A2G2K1R6-F1
#
_entry.id   AF-A0A2G2K1R6-F1
#
_cell.length_a   1.000
_cell.length_b   1.000
_cell.length_c   1.000
_cell.angle_alpha   90.00
_cell.angle_beta   90.00
_cell.angle_gamma   90.00
#
_symmetry.space_group_name_H-M   'P 1'
#
loop_
_entity.id
_entity.type
_entity.pdbx_description
1 polymer ?
#
loop_
_entity_poly.entity_id
_entity_poly.type
_entity_poly.pdbx_seq_one_letter_code
_entity_poly.pdbx_strand_id
1 'polypeptide(L)'
;MKKLLPLFFLAGLTFSFSQVGIGTTTPDLSSVLEISSVNKGLLIPRISIANLNSAAPVITPVESLLIYNTNLSTGVGFHYWDGTKWSPLSSSTEWATSGTDIYNTNSGSIGLGTNSPTTLLHLEDNTAGTINALNDGFEDNTIAPFMTNGSGGAWNITSGAGEYNTGTYGVGSGSGITNGDSILDLNVAIPAGGSAYSFNYRVNSEANYDFLRFYIDGVLQTGASWSGNVNWNNYAGTLTAGAHTLSWRYEKDSSVNTGLDRAFIDDISITSTTTVQPILRIVDGTQGIGRVLTSDANGNASWQAISSIAPIAPIAPIDPTSKNINIITKIERLEKELKKQSEIITKLLAENKI
;
A
#
# COMPACT_ATOMS: atom_id res chain seq x y z
N MET A 1 3.10 99.28 46.68
CA MET A 1 2.75 98.18 45.74
C MET A 1 3.96 97.29 45.58
N LYS A 2 3.83 95.99 45.91
CA LYS A 2 4.47 94.82 45.27
C LYS A 2 4.03 93.58 46.06
N LYS A 3 3.09 92.83 45.49
CA LYS A 3 2.50 91.63 46.06
C LYS A 3 3.52 90.49 45.92
N LEU A 4 3.90 89.86 47.03
CA LEU A 4 4.64 88.58 46.99
C LEU A 4 3.61 87.46 46.85
N LEU A 5 3.61 86.82 45.69
CA LEU A 5 2.80 85.63 45.39
C LEU A 5 3.50 84.42 46.06
N PRO A 6 2.84 83.63 46.91
CA PRO A 6 3.42 82.38 47.37
C PRO A 6 3.36 81.39 46.20
N LEU A 7 4.53 81.01 45.68
CA LEU A 7 4.69 79.93 44.71
C LEU A 7 4.39 78.61 45.43
N PHE A 8 3.15 78.13 45.29
CA PHE A 8 2.74 76.83 45.80
C PHE A 8 3.37 75.74 44.92
N PHE A 9 4.49 75.18 45.35
CA PHE A 9 5.14 74.06 44.68
C PHE A 9 4.34 72.78 44.98
N LEU A 10 3.31 72.52 44.17
CA LEU A 10 2.56 71.28 44.22
C LEU A 10 3.40 70.19 43.52
N ALA A 11 4.29 69.55 44.26
CA ALA A 11 4.95 68.33 43.82
C ALA A 11 3.90 67.20 43.75
N GLY A 12 3.29 67.04 42.59
CA GLY A 12 2.43 65.90 42.30
C GLY A 12 3.23 64.61 42.41
N LEU A 13 2.85 63.75 43.35
CA LEU A 13 3.37 62.39 43.46
C LEU A 13 2.86 61.59 42.25
N THR A 14 3.63 61.53 41.17
CA THR A 14 3.39 60.57 40.10
C THR A 14 4.02 59.24 40.51
N PHE A 15 3.21 58.19 40.64
CA PHE A 15 3.70 56.82 40.74
C PHE A 15 4.20 56.38 39.36
N SER A 16 5.51 56.38 39.14
CA SER A 16 6.12 55.78 37.97
C SER A 16 6.18 54.27 38.18
N PHE A 17 5.40 53.50 37.42
CA PHE A 17 5.62 52.06 37.30
C PHE A 17 6.87 51.87 36.44
N SER A 18 7.92 51.30 37.03
CA SER A 18 9.16 50.99 36.32
C SER A 18 9.30 49.48 36.21
N GLN A 19 9.43 49.01 34.96
CA GLN A 19 9.90 47.68 34.63
C GLN A 19 11.27 47.41 35.26
N VAL A 20 11.49 46.17 35.72
CA VAL A 20 12.74 45.80 36.39
C VAL A 20 13.80 45.46 35.35
N GLY A 21 14.83 46.29 35.25
CA GLY A 21 16.03 45.98 34.49
C GLY A 21 17.16 45.52 35.40
N ILE A 22 17.75 44.36 35.13
CA ILE A 22 18.99 43.93 35.78
C ILE A 22 20.09 43.89 34.70
N GLY A 23 21.04 44.82 34.79
CA GLY A 23 22.11 44.95 33.81
C GLY A 23 21.73 45.72 32.53
N THR A 24 20.53 46.30 32.48
CA THR A 24 20.07 47.23 31.44
C THR A 24 19.31 48.39 32.08
N THR A 25 19.48 49.61 31.53
CA THR A 25 18.74 50.81 31.96
C THR A 25 17.52 51.10 31.08
N THR A 26 17.37 50.37 29.98
CA THR A 26 16.26 50.48 29.04
C THR A 26 15.68 49.10 28.78
N PRO A 27 14.97 48.48 29.75
CA PRO A 27 14.32 47.20 29.49
C PRO A 27 13.34 47.32 28.33
N ASP A 28 13.08 46.23 27.61
CA ASP A 28 12.11 46.19 26.54
C ASP A 28 10.71 46.47 27.09
N LEU A 29 9.91 47.27 26.35
CA LEU A 29 8.56 47.68 26.75
C LEU A 29 7.58 46.50 26.90
N SER A 30 7.88 45.35 26.29
CA SER A 30 7.11 44.12 26.42
C SER A 30 7.48 43.28 27.65
N SER A 31 8.47 43.69 28.44
CA SER A 31 8.98 42.94 29.59
C SER A 31 8.66 43.59 30.94
N VAL A 32 8.21 42.79 31.91
CA VAL A 32 8.10 43.22 33.31
C VAL A 32 9.47 43.12 34.02
N LEU A 33 10.29 42.14 33.61
CA LEU A 33 11.65 41.92 34.07
C LEU A 33 12.54 41.58 32.86
N GLU A 34 13.62 42.34 32.65
CA GLU A 34 14.69 42.01 31.70
C GLU A 34 16.02 41.85 32.44
N ILE A 35 16.75 40.78 32.13
CA ILE A 35 18.09 40.51 32.66
C ILE A 35 19.07 40.48 31.50
N SER A 36 19.97 41.46 31.45
CA SER A 36 21.01 41.57 30.42
C SER A 36 22.40 41.37 31.04
N SER A 37 23.16 40.43 30.50
CA SER A 37 24.53 40.16 30.89
C SER A 37 25.28 39.50 29.74
N VAL A 38 26.56 39.83 29.57
CA VAL A 38 27.43 39.20 28.56
C VAL A 38 27.95 37.82 28.99
N ASN A 39 27.94 37.51 30.30
CA ASN A 39 28.59 36.32 30.83
C ASN A 39 27.99 35.76 32.14
N LYS A 40 26.83 36.25 32.59
CA LYS A 40 26.10 35.71 33.76
C LYS A 40 24.68 35.29 33.34
N GLY A 41 24.12 34.31 34.05
CA GLY A 41 22.75 33.83 33.84
C GLY A 41 21.87 34.01 35.09
N LEU A 42 20.63 33.55 35.00
CA LEU A 42 19.67 33.50 36.10
C LEU A 42 19.71 32.12 36.77
N LEU A 43 19.97 32.08 38.08
CA LEU A 43 19.73 30.88 38.88
C LEU A 43 18.28 30.86 39.35
N ILE A 44 17.51 29.93 38.79
CA ILE A 44 16.16 29.60 39.24
C ILE A 44 16.23 28.83 40.58
N PRO A 45 15.26 28.97 41.50
CA PRO A 45 15.24 28.24 42.77
C PRO A 45 15.50 26.74 42.60
N ARG A 46 16.47 26.21 43.34
CA ARG A 46 16.89 24.81 43.27
C ARG A 46 16.24 24.04 44.42
N ILE A 47 15.29 23.17 44.11
CA ILE A 47 14.42 22.52 45.10
C ILE A 47 14.43 21.00 44.84
N SER A 48 14.53 20.18 45.89
CA SER A 48 14.40 18.73 45.74
C SER A 48 12.93 18.33 45.79
N ILE A 49 12.36 17.89 44.66
CA ILE A 49 10.96 17.47 44.56
C ILE A 49 10.90 15.94 44.67
N ALA A 50 10.54 15.41 45.84
CA ALA A 50 10.52 13.96 46.07
C ALA A 50 9.32 13.24 45.42
N ASN A 51 8.22 13.94 45.17
CA ASN A 51 7.04 13.41 44.50
C ASN A 51 6.51 14.46 43.52
N LEU A 52 6.62 14.19 42.22
CA LEU A 52 6.19 15.12 41.19
C LEU A 52 4.67 15.35 41.21
N ASN A 53 3.87 14.39 41.69
CA ASN A 53 2.40 14.50 41.75
C ASN A 53 1.90 15.25 43.00
N SER A 54 2.77 15.94 43.73
CA SER A 54 2.45 16.68 44.95
C SER A 54 3.04 18.08 44.88
N ALA A 55 2.30 19.06 45.40
CA ALA A 55 2.76 20.45 45.51
C ALA A 55 4.03 20.57 46.39
N ALA A 56 4.06 19.83 47.50
CA ALA A 56 5.18 19.84 48.43
C ALA A 56 6.51 19.52 47.73
N PRO A 57 7.62 20.20 48.10
CA PRO A 57 7.80 21.07 49.27
C PRO A 57 7.34 22.53 49.07
N VAL A 58 6.87 22.91 47.89
CA VAL A 58 6.32 24.25 47.67
C VAL A 58 4.88 24.27 48.15
N ILE A 59 4.55 25.21 49.04
CA ILE A 59 3.19 25.38 49.54
C ILE A 59 2.43 26.21 48.51
N THR A 60 1.30 25.69 48.03
CA THR A 60 0.39 26.36 47.07
C THR A 60 1.12 26.96 45.84
N PRO A 61 1.86 26.15 45.06
CA PRO A 61 2.48 26.63 43.83
C PRO A 61 1.41 27.13 42.85
N VAL A 62 1.69 28.23 42.17
CA VAL A 62 0.86 28.78 41.09
C VAL A 62 1.26 28.11 39.78
N GLU A 63 0.32 27.94 38.85
CA GLU A 63 0.60 27.43 37.51
C GLU A 63 1.73 28.22 36.83
N SER A 64 2.59 27.54 36.09
CA SER A 64 3.81 28.06 35.46
C SER A 64 4.92 28.49 36.42
N LEU A 65 4.84 28.18 37.73
CA LEU A 65 5.96 28.39 38.64
C LEU A 65 7.15 27.51 38.23
N LEU A 66 8.27 28.14 37.83
CA LEU A 66 9.48 27.47 37.36
C LEU A 66 10.49 27.23 38.50
N ILE A 67 10.98 26.01 38.62
CA ILE A 67 12.04 25.60 39.56
C ILE A 67 13.08 24.72 38.86
N TYR A 68 14.24 24.54 39.48
CA TYR A 68 15.22 23.52 39.10
C TYR A 68 15.17 22.36 40.10
N ASN A 69 14.66 21.21 39.69
CA ASN A 69 14.58 20.01 40.52
C ASN A 69 15.99 19.44 40.74
N THR A 70 16.38 19.24 42.00
CA THR A 70 17.68 18.66 42.37
C THR A 70 17.60 17.18 42.76
N ASN A 71 16.40 16.59 42.77
CA ASN A 71 16.20 15.20 43.16
C ASN A 71 16.63 14.24 42.04
N LEU A 72 17.57 13.33 42.32
CA LEU A 72 18.09 12.36 41.36
C LEU A 72 17.07 11.28 40.97
N SER A 73 16.16 10.93 41.87
CA SER A 73 15.18 9.85 41.68
C SER A 73 13.98 10.29 40.85
N THR A 74 13.57 11.56 40.95
CA THR A 74 12.44 12.11 40.19
C THR A 74 12.87 12.91 38.96
N GLY A 75 14.16 12.94 38.65
CA GLY A 75 14.72 13.60 37.48
C GLY A 75 15.22 15.02 37.77
N VAL A 76 16.53 15.22 37.64
CA VAL A 76 17.17 16.54 37.78
C VAL A 76 16.88 17.40 36.55
N GLY A 77 16.51 18.65 36.76
CA GLY A 77 16.32 19.61 35.66
C GLY A 77 15.21 20.62 35.91
N PHE A 78 14.95 21.47 34.92
CA PHE A 78 13.87 22.45 35.02
C PHE A 78 12.51 21.77 35.06
N HIS A 79 11.71 22.15 36.05
CA HIS A 79 10.32 21.71 36.21
C HIS A 79 9.44 22.94 36.43
N TYR A 80 8.21 22.87 35.96
CA TYR A 80 7.19 23.87 36.26
C TYR A 80 5.95 23.20 36.88
N TRP A 81 5.22 23.96 37.67
CA TRP A 81 3.91 23.51 38.17
C TRP A 81 2.86 23.66 37.06
N ASP A 82 2.23 22.56 36.65
CA ASP A 82 1.19 22.56 35.60
C ASP A 82 -0.23 22.82 36.11
N GLY A 83 -0.36 23.22 37.38
CA GLY A 83 -1.63 23.36 38.09
C GLY A 83 -1.97 22.14 38.96
N THR A 84 -1.40 20.97 38.67
CA THR A 84 -1.69 19.71 39.39
C THR A 84 -0.46 18.91 39.83
N LYS A 85 0.64 19.02 39.10
CA LYS A 85 1.91 18.31 39.35
C LYS A 85 3.09 19.12 38.83
N TRP A 86 4.29 18.71 39.25
CA TRP A 86 5.55 19.18 38.71
C TRP A 86 5.86 18.45 37.40
N SER A 87 5.84 19.19 36.29
CA SER A 87 6.12 18.68 34.95
C SER A 87 7.50 19.14 34.48
N PRO A 88 8.35 18.25 33.95
CA PRO A 88 9.65 18.64 33.42
C PRO A 88 9.49 19.52 32.17
N LEU A 89 10.34 20.54 32.03
CA LEU A 89 10.33 21.45 30.89
C LEU A 89 10.85 20.78 29.59
N SER A 90 11.69 19.76 29.73
CA SER A 90 12.17 18.92 28.62
C SER A 90 11.79 17.47 28.91
N SER A 91 10.74 16.96 28.27
CA SER A 91 10.19 15.64 28.61
C SER A 91 10.26 14.59 27.51
N SER A 92 10.63 14.91 26.27
CA SER A 92 10.74 13.91 25.22
C SER A 92 12.16 13.80 24.68
N THR A 93 12.83 12.71 25.04
CA THR A 93 14.01 12.20 24.34
C THR A 93 13.62 11.35 23.12
N GLU A 94 12.34 11.31 22.77
CA GLU A 94 11.84 10.36 21.77
C GLU A 94 12.37 10.64 20.37
N TRP A 95 12.67 11.89 20.02
CA TRP A 95 13.26 12.24 18.74
C TRP A 95 14.37 13.24 18.97
N ALA A 96 15.60 12.87 18.59
CA ALA A 96 16.74 13.78 18.59
C ALA A 96 17.13 14.13 17.16
N THR A 97 17.86 15.23 17.05
CA THR A 97 18.47 15.67 15.81
C THR A 97 20.00 15.64 15.92
N SER A 98 20.68 15.29 14.84
CA SER A 98 22.14 15.37 14.72
C SER A 98 22.48 15.87 13.32
N GLY A 99 22.82 17.16 13.21
CA GLY A 99 22.98 17.80 11.90
C GLY A 99 21.65 17.81 11.14
N THR A 100 21.62 17.14 9.99
CA THR A 100 20.42 16.97 9.15
C THR A 100 19.59 15.74 9.50
N ASP A 101 20.05 14.92 10.44
CA ASP A 101 19.43 13.65 10.77
C ASP A 101 18.41 13.82 11.90
N ILE A 102 17.31 13.07 11.82
CA ILE A 102 16.31 12.92 12.88
C ILE A 102 16.25 11.43 13.22
N TYR A 103 16.34 11.08 14.51
CA TYR A 103 16.33 9.69 14.95
C TYR A 103 15.67 9.53 16.31
N ASN A 104 15.09 8.34 16.54
CA ASN A 104 14.56 7.98 17.84
C ASN A 104 15.72 7.59 18.78
N THR A 105 15.80 8.21 19.98
CA THR A 105 16.89 7.91 20.94
C THR A 105 16.54 6.84 21.97
N ASN A 106 15.29 6.40 22.01
CA ASN A 106 14.90 5.23 22.78
C ASN A 106 15.06 3.95 21.93
N SER A 107 15.05 2.78 22.59
CA SER A 107 15.10 1.47 21.92
C SER A 107 13.72 1.00 21.41
N GLY A 108 12.72 1.87 21.44
CA GLY A 108 11.36 1.61 20.99
C GLY A 108 11.23 1.63 19.47
N SER A 109 10.09 1.13 19.00
CA SER A 109 9.75 1.05 17.58
C SER A 109 8.98 2.28 17.10
N ILE A 110 9.14 2.63 15.83
CA ILE A 110 8.40 3.70 15.16
C ILE A 110 7.15 3.09 14.50
N GLY A 111 5.97 3.44 14.99
CA GLY A 111 4.69 3.10 14.37
C GLY A 111 4.15 4.26 13.55
N LEU A 112 3.85 4.04 12.27
CA LEU A 112 3.10 4.98 11.43
C LEU A 112 1.74 4.35 11.13
N GLY A 113 0.67 5.02 11.56
CA GLY A 113 -0.69 4.48 11.46
C GLY A 113 -1.06 3.43 12.50
N THR A 114 -0.14 3.05 13.40
CA THR A 114 -0.37 2.07 14.48
C THR A 114 0.16 2.53 15.82
N ASN A 115 -0.56 2.21 16.90
CA ASN A 115 -0.14 2.50 18.29
C ASN A 115 0.54 1.29 18.96
N SER A 116 0.75 0.18 18.22
CA SER A 116 1.37 -1.04 18.74
C SER A 116 2.35 -1.63 17.72
N PRO A 117 3.48 -0.94 17.47
CA PRO A 117 4.48 -1.41 16.52
C PRO A 117 5.11 -2.75 16.96
N THR A 118 5.14 -3.75 16.07
CA THR A 118 5.75 -5.07 16.35
C THR A 118 7.19 -5.21 15.83
N THR A 119 7.66 -4.21 15.08
CA THR A 119 9.00 -4.13 14.46
C THR A 119 9.52 -2.71 14.57
N LEU A 120 10.85 -2.50 14.50
CA LEU A 120 11.50 -1.19 14.67
C LEU A 120 10.93 -0.08 13.80
N LEU A 121 10.49 -0.43 12.59
CA LEU A 121 9.63 0.40 11.75
C LEU A 121 8.38 -0.44 11.41
N HIS A 122 7.21 0.01 11.83
CA HIS A 122 5.92 -0.62 11.55
C HIS A 122 5.00 0.41 10.88
N LEU A 123 4.56 0.13 9.65
CA LEU A 123 3.60 0.95 8.93
C LEU A 123 2.31 0.15 8.75
N GLU A 124 1.20 0.72 9.20
CA GLU A 124 -0.15 0.20 8.96
C GLU A 124 -0.97 1.30 8.28
N ASP A 125 -1.74 0.94 7.25
CA ASP A 125 -2.76 1.81 6.71
C ASP A 125 -4.08 1.49 7.39
N ASN A 126 -4.59 2.45 8.16
CA ASN A 126 -5.89 2.36 8.84
C ASN A 126 -7.01 3.07 8.06
N THR A 127 -6.77 3.48 6.81
CA THR A 127 -7.73 4.24 6.00
C THR A 127 -8.20 3.45 4.80
N ALA A 128 -9.41 2.91 4.87
CA ALA A 128 -10.02 2.17 3.79
C ALA A 128 -10.39 3.08 2.58
N GLY A 129 -9.46 3.35 1.65
CA GLY A 129 -9.74 3.89 0.31
C GLY A 129 -9.87 2.83 -0.80
N THR A 130 -11.05 2.70 -1.43
CA THR A 130 -11.33 1.72 -2.48
C THR A 130 -10.50 1.99 -3.74
N ILE A 131 -9.76 0.99 -4.21
CA ILE A 131 -9.02 1.09 -5.47
C ILE A 131 -9.91 0.55 -6.60
N ASN A 132 -10.26 1.41 -7.56
CA ASN A 132 -10.84 0.95 -8.82
C ASN A 132 -9.70 0.41 -9.69
N ALA A 133 -9.66 -0.91 -9.88
CA ALA A 133 -8.72 -1.57 -10.79
C ALA A 133 -9.05 -1.25 -12.25
N LEU A 134 -10.32 -1.00 -12.56
CA LEU A 134 -10.79 -0.45 -13.83
C LEU A 134 -12.14 0.25 -13.62
N ASN A 135 -12.35 1.40 -14.26
CA ASN A 135 -13.67 1.99 -14.43
C ASN A 135 -13.70 2.63 -15.80
N ASP A 136 -14.36 1.97 -16.75
CA ASP A 136 -14.34 2.34 -18.15
C ASP A 136 -15.76 2.33 -18.73
N GLY A 137 -16.26 3.52 -19.03
CA GLY A 137 -17.48 3.74 -19.80
C GLY A 137 -17.19 4.18 -21.23
N PHE A 138 -15.95 4.02 -21.72
CA PHE A 138 -15.53 4.31 -23.09
C PHE A 138 -15.71 5.76 -23.58
N GLU A 139 -16.03 6.69 -22.66
CA GLU A 139 -16.33 8.09 -22.97
C GLU A 139 -15.14 8.91 -23.48
N ASP A 140 -13.93 8.36 -23.39
CA ASP A 140 -12.72 8.92 -24.00
C ASP A 140 -12.53 8.49 -25.46
N ASN A 141 -13.53 7.78 -26.03
CA ASN A 141 -13.54 7.25 -27.39
C ASN A 141 -12.36 6.31 -27.65
N THR A 142 -11.95 5.55 -26.63
CA THR A 142 -10.82 4.62 -26.69
C THR A 142 -11.25 3.22 -26.25
N ILE A 143 -10.77 2.19 -26.96
CA ILE A 143 -11.02 0.77 -26.60
C ILE A 143 -9.88 0.18 -25.76
N ALA A 144 -8.77 0.90 -25.57
CA ALA A 144 -7.73 0.46 -24.64
C ALA A 144 -8.27 0.55 -23.21
N PRO A 145 -7.93 -0.39 -22.31
CA PRO A 145 -6.86 -1.38 -22.42
C PRO A 145 -7.29 -2.72 -23.05
N PHE A 146 -8.49 -2.82 -23.60
CA PHE A 146 -9.02 -4.08 -24.12
C PHE A 146 -8.32 -4.49 -25.42
N MET A 147 -8.15 -5.80 -25.59
CA MET A 147 -7.68 -6.42 -26.82
C MET A 147 -8.88 -7.00 -27.55
N THR A 148 -8.90 -6.88 -28.87
CA THR A 148 -9.96 -7.45 -29.68
C THR A 148 -9.44 -8.47 -30.67
N ASN A 149 -10.15 -9.60 -30.77
CA ASN A 149 -9.79 -10.77 -31.57
C ASN A 149 -11.07 -11.41 -32.17
N GLY A 150 -10.92 -12.58 -32.79
CA GLY A 150 -12.02 -13.39 -33.32
C GLY A 150 -12.18 -13.25 -34.84
N SER A 151 -12.82 -14.24 -35.46
CA SER A 151 -12.96 -14.30 -36.93
C SER A 151 -14.09 -13.43 -37.48
N GLY A 152 -15.04 -13.03 -36.64
CA GLY A 152 -16.19 -12.18 -36.96
C GLY A 152 -15.88 -10.69 -37.02
N GLY A 153 -14.65 -10.28 -36.69
CA GLY A 153 -14.22 -8.88 -36.72
C GLY A 153 -14.04 -8.29 -35.32
N ALA A 154 -13.31 -7.19 -35.27
CA ALA A 154 -12.95 -6.52 -34.04
C ALA A 154 -14.16 -5.84 -33.38
N TRP A 155 -14.19 -5.85 -32.04
CA TRP A 155 -14.97 -4.91 -31.26
C TRP A 155 -14.45 -3.49 -31.52
N ASN A 156 -15.37 -2.51 -31.55
CA ASN A 156 -15.04 -1.12 -31.82
C ASN A 156 -15.90 -0.18 -31.00
N ILE A 157 -15.39 1.03 -30.77
CA ILE A 157 -16.16 2.11 -30.15
C ILE A 157 -17.38 2.43 -31.02
N THR A 158 -18.52 2.63 -30.36
CA THR A 158 -19.81 2.92 -30.97
C THR A 158 -20.43 4.16 -30.34
N SER A 159 -21.15 4.95 -31.14
CA SER A 159 -21.88 6.14 -30.68
C SER A 159 -23.29 6.23 -31.28
N GLY A 160 -23.75 5.16 -31.95
CA GLY A 160 -25.10 5.08 -32.48
C GLY A 160 -26.15 5.06 -31.37
N ALA A 161 -27.34 5.58 -31.65
CA ALA A 161 -28.44 5.55 -30.69
C ALA A 161 -28.78 4.10 -30.29
N GLY A 162 -28.66 3.79 -28.99
CA GLY A 162 -28.88 2.44 -28.45
C GLY A 162 -27.65 1.51 -28.51
N GLU A 163 -26.48 2.03 -28.89
CA GLU A 163 -25.20 1.30 -28.90
C GLU A 163 -24.31 1.61 -27.68
N TYR A 164 -24.72 2.55 -26.84
CA TYR A 164 -24.14 2.87 -25.53
C TYR A 164 -25.25 2.87 -24.46
N ASN A 165 -24.89 2.66 -23.20
CA ASN A 165 -25.80 2.63 -22.07
C ASN A 165 -25.92 4.00 -21.40
N THR A 166 -24.78 4.62 -21.08
CA THR A 166 -24.73 6.01 -20.59
C THR A 166 -23.79 6.85 -21.45
N GLY A 167 -23.79 8.17 -21.24
CA GLY A 167 -22.89 9.06 -21.96
C GLY A 167 -23.11 9.11 -23.48
N THR A 168 -22.02 8.94 -24.23
CA THR A 168 -21.92 9.14 -25.68
C THR A 168 -21.35 7.92 -26.40
N TYR A 169 -20.53 7.13 -25.71
CA TYR A 169 -19.75 6.06 -26.31
C TYR A 169 -19.96 4.74 -25.54
N GLY A 170 -19.83 3.64 -26.27
CA GLY A 170 -19.76 2.29 -25.72
C GLY A 170 -18.91 1.44 -26.65
N VAL A 171 -18.88 0.12 -26.45
CA VAL A 171 -18.25 -0.79 -27.42
C VAL A 171 -19.27 -1.78 -27.96
N GLY A 172 -19.20 -2.01 -29.27
CA GLY A 172 -19.99 -3.04 -29.95
C GLY A 172 -19.11 -4.09 -30.59
N SER A 173 -19.61 -5.33 -30.67
CA SER A 173 -18.98 -6.41 -31.43
C SER A 173 -18.82 -6.04 -32.91
N GLY A 174 -18.02 -6.83 -33.64
CA GLY A 174 -17.85 -6.66 -35.09
C GLY A 174 -19.20 -6.59 -35.82
N SER A 175 -19.26 -5.78 -36.87
CA SER A 175 -20.47 -5.66 -37.71
C SER A 175 -20.38 -6.57 -38.92
N GLY A 176 -21.53 -7.04 -39.42
CA GLY A 176 -21.60 -7.86 -40.63
C GLY A 176 -21.05 -9.29 -40.46
N ILE A 177 -21.05 -9.80 -39.22
CA ILE A 177 -20.65 -11.18 -38.92
C ILE A 177 -21.65 -12.12 -39.60
N THR A 178 -21.13 -13.05 -40.41
CA THR A 178 -21.95 -14.08 -41.09
C THR A 178 -21.69 -15.48 -40.54
N ASN A 179 -20.54 -15.68 -39.87
CA ASN A 179 -20.21 -16.81 -39.02
C ASN A 179 -18.99 -16.45 -38.14
N GLY A 180 -18.85 -17.14 -37.00
CA GLY A 180 -17.67 -17.01 -36.13
C GLY A 180 -17.87 -16.02 -34.98
N ASP A 181 -16.76 -15.52 -34.43
CA ASP A 181 -16.76 -14.83 -33.14
C ASP A 181 -16.09 -13.44 -33.17
N SER A 182 -16.58 -12.53 -32.35
CA SER A 182 -15.92 -11.28 -31.98
C SER A 182 -15.59 -11.32 -30.50
N ILE A 183 -14.31 -11.16 -30.16
CA ILE A 183 -13.81 -11.26 -28.79
C ILE A 183 -13.28 -9.90 -28.32
N LEU A 184 -13.64 -9.53 -27.08
CA LEU A 184 -13.07 -8.44 -26.32
C LEU A 184 -12.45 -9.03 -25.04
N ASP A 185 -11.13 -8.96 -24.92
CA ASP A 185 -10.37 -9.50 -23.79
C ASP A 185 -9.78 -8.37 -22.94
N LEU A 186 -9.82 -8.55 -21.63
CA LEU A 186 -9.14 -7.72 -20.65
C LEU A 186 -8.29 -8.60 -19.75
N ASN A 187 -6.98 -8.37 -19.76
CA ASN A 187 -6.08 -8.92 -18.73
C ASN A 187 -6.04 -7.97 -17.55
N VAL A 188 -6.41 -8.46 -16.37
CA VAL A 188 -6.44 -7.67 -15.14
C VAL A 188 -5.75 -8.42 -14.02
N ALA A 189 -4.97 -7.70 -13.22
CA ALA A 189 -4.40 -8.22 -11.98
C ALA A 189 -5.30 -7.80 -10.81
N ILE A 190 -5.87 -8.77 -10.12
CA ILE A 190 -6.78 -8.57 -8.99
C ILE A 190 -5.99 -8.66 -7.68
N PRO A 191 -6.09 -7.66 -6.79
CA PRO A 191 -5.31 -7.61 -5.55
C PRO A 191 -5.69 -8.74 -4.58
N ALA A 192 -4.83 -8.94 -3.58
CA ALA A 192 -5.16 -9.77 -2.42
C ALA A 192 -6.43 -9.21 -1.76
N GLY A 193 -7.44 -10.08 -1.58
CA GLY A 193 -8.77 -9.69 -1.11
C GLY A 193 -9.87 -9.72 -2.18
N GLY A 194 -9.50 -9.88 -3.46
CA GLY A 194 -10.45 -9.97 -4.57
C GLY A 194 -11.01 -8.60 -4.99
N SER A 195 -11.83 -8.62 -6.04
CA SER A 195 -12.56 -7.45 -6.53
C SER A 195 -13.99 -7.81 -6.87
N ALA A 196 -14.89 -6.84 -6.80
CA ALA A 196 -16.17 -6.93 -7.47
C ALA A 196 -16.00 -6.45 -8.91
N TYR A 197 -16.70 -7.07 -9.85
CA TYR A 197 -16.82 -6.57 -11.21
C TYR A 197 -18.29 -6.37 -11.57
N SER A 198 -18.54 -5.42 -12.46
CA SER A 198 -19.81 -5.25 -13.14
C SER A 198 -19.61 -4.70 -14.53
N PHE A 199 -20.55 -4.94 -15.42
CA PHE A 199 -20.63 -4.29 -16.72
C PHE A 199 -22.08 -4.26 -17.18
N ASN A 200 -22.40 -3.28 -18.03
CA ASN A 200 -23.67 -3.21 -18.71
C ASN A 200 -23.54 -3.86 -20.07
N TYR A 201 -24.57 -4.61 -20.48
CA TYR A 201 -24.58 -5.31 -21.75
C TYR A 201 -25.93 -5.18 -22.45
N ARG A 202 -25.90 -5.24 -23.77
CA ARG A 202 -27.07 -5.28 -24.66
C ARG A 202 -26.82 -6.28 -25.78
N VAL A 203 -27.87 -6.97 -26.22
CA VAL A 203 -27.79 -7.88 -27.38
C VAL A 203 -28.93 -7.55 -28.33
N ASN A 204 -28.64 -7.46 -29.62
CA ASN A 204 -29.64 -7.37 -30.66
C ASN A 204 -29.27 -8.33 -31.79
N SER A 205 -29.71 -9.57 -31.63
CA SER A 205 -29.37 -10.70 -32.49
C SER A 205 -30.52 -11.71 -32.58
N GLU A 206 -30.28 -12.83 -33.24
CA GLU A 206 -31.19 -13.98 -33.26
C GLU A 206 -31.31 -14.66 -31.89
N ALA A 207 -32.56 -14.85 -31.44
CA ALA A 207 -32.82 -15.52 -30.18
C ALA A 207 -32.49 -17.01 -30.25
N ASN A 208 -31.64 -17.47 -29.32
CA ASN A 208 -31.16 -18.85 -29.18
C ASN A 208 -30.13 -19.34 -30.23
N TYR A 209 -29.61 -18.45 -31.08
CA TYR A 209 -28.61 -18.79 -32.11
C TYR A 209 -27.33 -17.99 -31.91
N ASP A 210 -27.49 -16.67 -31.81
CA ASP A 210 -26.38 -15.73 -31.68
C ASP A 210 -26.25 -15.27 -30.23
N PHE A 211 -25.07 -15.44 -29.64
CA PHE A 211 -24.90 -15.24 -28.21
C PHE A 211 -23.78 -14.27 -27.89
N LEU A 212 -24.07 -13.33 -27.00
CA LEU A 212 -23.06 -12.75 -26.13
C LEU A 212 -22.80 -13.70 -24.95
N ARG A 213 -21.52 -14.00 -24.68
CA ARG A 213 -21.06 -14.82 -23.57
C ARG A 213 -19.93 -14.14 -22.81
N PHE A 214 -19.90 -14.32 -21.49
CA PHE A 214 -18.84 -13.79 -20.65
C PHE A 214 -18.07 -14.91 -19.94
N TYR A 215 -16.75 -14.87 -20.09
CA TYR A 215 -15.84 -15.87 -19.54
C TYR A 215 -14.82 -15.20 -18.60
N ILE A 216 -14.42 -15.95 -17.57
CA ILE A 216 -13.27 -15.63 -16.71
C ILE A 216 -12.29 -16.79 -16.85
N ASP A 217 -11.07 -16.50 -17.28
CA ASP A 217 -10.01 -17.48 -17.53
C ASP A 217 -10.44 -18.64 -18.45
N GLY A 218 -11.26 -18.30 -19.45
CA GLY A 218 -11.81 -19.27 -20.41
C GLY A 218 -13.02 -20.08 -19.89
N VAL A 219 -13.47 -19.86 -18.65
CA VAL A 219 -14.63 -20.52 -18.06
C VAL A 219 -15.87 -19.64 -18.18
N LEU A 220 -16.92 -20.16 -18.83
CA LEU A 220 -18.21 -19.46 -18.98
C LEU A 220 -18.86 -19.24 -17.61
N GLN A 221 -19.26 -18.00 -17.33
CA GLN A 221 -19.89 -17.65 -16.06
C GLN A 221 -21.39 -18.01 -16.05
N THR A 222 -21.90 -18.38 -14.87
CA THR A 222 -23.30 -18.84 -14.71
C THR A 222 -24.28 -17.71 -15.04
N GLY A 223 -25.20 -17.94 -15.97
CA GLY A 223 -26.16 -16.92 -16.41
C GLY A 223 -25.59 -15.85 -17.34
N ALA A 224 -24.33 -16.00 -17.77
CA ALA A 224 -23.65 -15.05 -18.63
C ALA A 224 -23.67 -15.47 -20.11
N SER A 225 -24.86 -15.83 -20.59
CA SER A 225 -25.12 -16.17 -21.99
C SER A 225 -26.45 -15.57 -22.42
N TRP A 226 -26.41 -14.66 -23.39
CA TRP A 226 -27.54 -13.83 -23.78
C TRP A 226 -27.68 -13.80 -25.30
N SER A 227 -28.90 -13.96 -25.79
CA SER A 227 -29.23 -13.98 -27.22
C SER A 227 -30.56 -13.27 -27.46
N GLY A 228 -30.83 -12.86 -28.70
CA GLY A 228 -32.10 -12.21 -29.04
C GLY A 228 -32.03 -10.70 -28.87
N ASN A 229 -33.19 -10.08 -28.60
CA ASN A 229 -33.28 -8.65 -28.34
C ASN A 229 -33.31 -8.38 -26.83
N VAL A 230 -32.13 -8.25 -26.23
CA VAL A 230 -31.92 -7.96 -24.81
C VAL A 230 -31.60 -6.47 -24.67
N ASN A 231 -32.45 -5.73 -23.96
CA ASN A 231 -32.19 -4.33 -23.58
C ASN A 231 -31.01 -4.25 -22.60
N TRP A 232 -30.44 -3.04 -22.45
CA TRP A 232 -29.37 -2.78 -21.48
C TRP A 232 -29.70 -3.36 -20.10
N ASN A 233 -28.80 -4.20 -19.61
CA ASN A 233 -28.88 -4.82 -18.31
C ASN A 233 -27.49 -4.90 -17.69
N ASN A 234 -27.41 -5.07 -16.37
CA ASN A 234 -26.15 -5.16 -15.65
C ASN A 234 -25.86 -6.61 -15.26
N TYR A 235 -24.62 -7.04 -15.46
CA TYR A 235 -24.10 -8.31 -14.95
C TYR A 235 -22.94 -8.04 -14.01
N ALA A 236 -22.94 -8.68 -12.85
CA ALA A 236 -21.96 -8.44 -11.80
C ALA A 236 -21.56 -9.73 -11.09
N GLY A 237 -20.39 -9.70 -10.45
CA GLY A 237 -19.86 -10.81 -9.69
C GLY A 237 -18.59 -10.43 -8.93
N THR A 238 -17.84 -11.45 -8.52
CA THR A 238 -16.58 -11.29 -7.79
C THR A 238 -15.44 -12.02 -8.48
N LEU A 239 -14.25 -11.43 -8.43
CA LEU A 239 -12.98 -12.02 -8.85
C LEU A 239 -12.14 -12.35 -7.62
N THR A 240 -11.51 -13.51 -7.65
CA THR A 240 -10.48 -13.87 -6.66
C THR A 240 -9.19 -13.09 -6.90
N ALA A 241 -8.29 -13.09 -5.91
CA ALA A 241 -6.96 -12.50 -6.08
C ALA A 241 -6.15 -13.27 -7.13
N GLY A 242 -5.40 -12.56 -7.97
CA GLY A 242 -4.56 -13.16 -9.02
C GLY A 242 -4.71 -12.48 -10.37
N ALA A 243 -3.97 -12.98 -11.36
CA ALA A 243 -4.13 -12.54 -12.74
C ALA A 243 -5.34 -13.25 -13.37
N HIS A 244 -6.22 -12.48 -13.99
CA HIS A 244 -7.42 -12.98 -14.66
C HIS A 244 -7.52 -12.43 -16.09
N THR A 245 -8.11 -13.21 -16.98
CA THR A 245 -8.57 -12.76 -18.30
C THR A 245 -10.10 -12.75 -18.32
N LEU A 246 -10.67 -11.55 -18.45
CA LEU A 246 -12.11 -11.36 -18.68
C LEU A 246 -12.36 -11.30 -20.18
N SER A 247 -13.32 -12.08 -20.68
CA SER A 247 -13.58 -12.21 -22.12
C SER A 247 -15.06 -12.06 -22.41
N TRP A 248 -15.42 -11.03 -23.18
CA TRP A 248 -16.75 -10.88 -23.77
C TRP A 248 -16.70 -11.36 -25.21
N ARG A 249 -17.52 -12.37 -25.53
CA ARG A 249 -17.54 -13.00 -26.86
C ARG A 249 -18.93 -12.93 -27.45
N TYR A 250 -19.04 -12.31 -28.62
CA TYR A 250 -20.23 -12.43 -29.44
C TYR A 250 -19.98 -13.50 -30.50
N GLU A 251 -20.76 -14.57 -30.45
CA GLU A 251 -20.60 -15.76 -31.28
C GLU A 251 -21.84 -15.91 -32.16
N LYS A 252 -21.61 -15.94 -33.47
CA LYS A 252 -22.65 -16.11 -34.48
C LYS A 252 -22.58 -17.49 -35.11
N ASP A 253 -23.73 -18.11 -35.30
CA ASP A 253 -23.83 -19.28 -36.16
C ASP A 253 -23.87 -18.88 -37.65
N SER A 254 -23.86 -19.87 -38.56
CA SER A 254 -23.83 -19.61 -40.01
C SER A 254 -25.22 -19.34 -40.61
N SER A 255 -26.22 -19.03 -39.79
CA SER A 255 -27.61 -18.93 -40.22
C SER A 255 -28.06 -17.47 -40.40
N VAL A 256 -29.35 -17.21 -40.24
CA VAL A 256 -30.07 -16.02 -40.73
C VAL A 256 -29.51 -14.72 -40.08
N ASN A 257 -29.77 -13.56 -40.68
CA ASN A 257 -29.44 -12.26 -40.09
C ASN A 257 -30.74 -11.62 -39.59
N THR A 258 -30.93 -11.43 -38.29
CA THR A 258 -32.05 -10.64 -37.77
C THR A 258 -31.63 -9.66 -36.68
N GLY A 259 -32.17 -8.44 -36.76
CA GLY A 259 -31.72 -7.35 -35.91
C GLY A 259 -30.41 -6.76 -36.42
N LEU A 260 -29.54 -6.33 -35.49
CA LEU A 260 -28.24 -5.74 -35.79
C LEU A 260 -27.13 -6.80 -35.90
N ASP A 261 -27.38 -8.01 -35.41
CA ASP A 261 -26.39 -9.08 -35.22
C ASP A 261 -25.17 -8.63 -34.41
N ARG A 262 -25.43 -7.92 -33.31
CA ARG A 262 -24.38 -7.34 -32.47
C ARG A 262 -24.69 -7.43 -30.99
N ALA A 263 -23.62 -7.50 -30.22
CA ALA A 263 -23.63 -7.26 -28.79
C ALA A 263 -22.89 -5.97 -28.45
N PHE A 264 -23.29 -5.34 -27.34
CA PHE A 264 -22.70 -4.10 -26.86
C PHE A 264 -22.38 -4.24 -25.38
N ILE A 265 -21.28 -3.61 -24.96
CA ILE A 265 -20.82 -3.53 -23.57
C ILE A 265 -20.56 -2.06 -23.24
N ASP A 266 -20.86 -1.69 -22.01
CA ASP A 266 -20.61 -0.35 -21.47
C ASP A 266 -20.45 -0.40 -19.94
N ASP A 267 -20.01 0.70 -19.33
CA ASP A 267 -19.91 0.90 -17.88
C ASP A 267 -19.20 -0.27 -17.15
N ILE A 268 -18.03 -0.68 -17.65
CA ILE A 268 -17.24 -1.76 -17.03
C ILE A 268 -16.57 -1.21 -15.78
N SER A 269 -16.88 -1.83 -14.64
CA SER A 269 -16.28 -1.50 -13.36
C SER A 269 -15.62 -2.74 -12.76
N ILE A 270 -14.38 -2.59 -12.30
CA ILE A 270 -13.68 -3.55 -11.47
C ILE A 270 -13.18 -2.78 -10.26
N THR A 271 -13.87 -2.97 -9.15
CA THR A 271 -13.60 -2.26 -7.91
C THR A 271 -13.10 -3.26 -6.88
N SER A 272 -11.92 -3.01 -6.33
CA SER A 272 -11.38 -3.83 -5.27
C SER A 272 -12.38 -3.87 -4.11
N THR A 273 -12.76 -5.07 -3.67
CA THR A 273 -13.63 -5.25 -2.49
C THR A 273 -12.90 -4.89 -1.21
N THR A 274 -11.58 -4.72 -1.30
CA THR A 274 -10.70 -4.25 -0.23
C THR A 274 -9.96 -3.00 -0.68
N THR A 275 -10.02 -1.99 0.14
CA THR A 275 -9.32 -0.73 -0.02
C THR A 275 -7.82 -0.91 0.19
N VAL A 276 -6.96 -0.62 -0.80
CA VAL A 276 -5.50 -0.75 -0.65
C VAL A 276 -4.82 0.53 -1.10
N GLN A 277 -4.68 1.52 -0.21
CA GLN A 277 -3.62 2.51 -0.43
C GLN A 277 -2.26 1.81 -0.34
N PRO A 278 -1.22 2.25 -1.07
CA PRO A 278 0.11 1.75 -0.83
C PRO A 278 0.50 2.08 0.62
N ILE A 279 0.53 1.07 1.47
CA ILE A 279 0.95 1.11 2.88
C ILE A 279 2.36 1.71 3.06
N LEU A 280 3.18 1.66 2.02
CA LEU A 280 4.54 2.20 2.01
C LEU A 280 4.90 2.72 0.61
N ARG A 281 5.17 4.02 0.51
CA ARG A 281 5.74 4.65 -0.70
C ARG A 281 7.22 4.92 -0.49
N ILE A 282 8.09 4.21 -1.23
CA ILE A 282 9.54 4.39 -1.19
C ILE A 282 9.98 5.13 -2.45
N VAL A 283 10.57 6.33 -2.29
CA VAL A 283 11.03 7.19 -3.38
C VAL A 283 12.50 7.50 -3.16
N ASP A 284 13.38 6.93 -3.99
CA ASP A 284 14.83 7.19 -3.96
C ASP A 284 15.36 7.80 -5.28
N GLY A 285 14.49 7.99 -6.26
CA GLY A 285 14.82 8.48 -7.61
C GLY A 285 15.23 7.41 -8.62
N THR A 286 15.31 6.13 -8.23
CA THR A 286 15.71 5.01 -9.10
C THR A 286 14.65 3.91 -9.26
N GLN A 287 13.46 4.18 -8.73
CA GLN A 287 12.24 3.39 -8.92
C GLN A 287 11.85 3.35 -10.41
N GLY A 288 11.26 2.25 -10.88
CA GLY A 288 10.84 2.14 -12.28
C GLY A 288 10.15 0.81 -12.60
N ILE A 289 9.44 0.79 -13.73
CA ILE A 289 8.81 -0.43 -14.26
C ILE A 289 9.88 -1.53 -14.41
N GLY A 290 9.55 -2.74 -13.97
CA GLY A 290 10.46 -3.88 -14.04
C GLY A 290 11.62 -3.84 -13.05
N ARG A 291 11.52 -3.04 -11.98
CA ARG A 291 12.48 -3.04 -10.86
C ARG A 291 11.85 -3.55 -9.57
N VAL A 292 12.68 -4.14 -8.71
CA VAL A 292 12.32 -4.65 -7.38
C VAL A 292 13.33 -4.14 -6.35
N LEU A 293 12.86 -3.79 -5.16
CA LEU A 293 13.72 -3.39 -4.06
C LEU A 293 14.45 -4.63 -3.53
N THR A 294 15.77 -4.67 -3.67
CA THR A 294 16.61 -5.80 -3.27
C THR A 294 17.60 -5.36 -2.21
N SER A 295 17.77 -6.17 -1.15
CA SER A 295 18.75 -5.93 -0.09
C SER A 295 20.04 -6.71 -0.33
N ASP A 296 21.20 -6.10 -0.08
CA ASP A 296 22.50 -6.77 -0.12
C ASP A 296 22.85 -7.49 1.21
N ALA A 297 24.02 -8.13 1.28
CA ALA A 297 24.47 -8.85 2.49
C ALA A 297 24.70 -7.93 3.71
N ASN A 298 24.76 -6.60 3.50
CA ASN A 298 24.92 -5.60 4.55
C ASN A 298 23.59 -4.94 4.93
N GLY A 299 22.48 -5.33 4.30
CA GLY A 299 21.15 -4.78 4.55
C GLY A 299 20.79 -3.55 3.71
N ASN A 300 21.66 -3.09 2.80
CA ASN A 300 21.36 -1.92 1.97
C ASN A 300 20.35 -2.30 0.87
N ALA A 301 19.24 -1.58 0.80
CA ALA A 301 18.20 -1.80 -0.19
C ALA A 301 18.34 -0.84 -1.39
N SER A 302 18.18 -1.36 -2.61
CA SER A 302 18.17 -0.55 -3.84
C SER A 302 17.23 -1.14 -4.89
N TRP A 303 16.69 -0.31 -5.79
CA TRP A 303 15.88 -0.79 -6.91
C TRP A 303 16.76 -1.44 -7.95
N GLN A 304 16.69 -2.76 -8.02
CA GLN A 304 17.38 -3.57 -9.03
C GLN A 304 16.40 -3.88 -10.14
N ALA A 305 16.88 -3.93 -11.39
CA ALA A 305 16.09 -4.53 -12.45
C ALA A 305 15.73 -5.96 -12.04
N ILE A 306 14.51 -6.39 -12.36
CA ILE A 306 14.16 -7.81 -12.33
C ILE A 306 15.00 -8.43 -13.44
N SER A 307 16.23 -8.83 -13.11
CA SER A 307 16.94 -9.77 -13.95
C SER A 307 16.04 -11.00 -14.03
N SER A 308 15.71 -11.44 -15.24
CA SER A 308 15.14 -12.76 -15.46
C SER A 308 15.91 -13.70 -14.55
N ILE A 309 15.22 -14.38 -13.62
CA ILE A 309 15.81 -15.42 -12.81
C ILE A 309 16.63 -16.25 -13.79
N ALA A 310 17.96 -16.18 -13.70
CA ALA A 310 18.78 -17.07 -14.51
C ALA A 310 18.22 -18.45 -14.18
N PRO A 311 17.73 -19.22 -15.18
CA PRO A 311 17.12 -20.51 -14.91
C PRO A 311 18.06 -21.22 -13.96
N ILE A 312 17.51 -21.75 -12.85
CA ILE A 312 18.25 -22.58 -11.89
C ILE A 312 19.22 -23.39 -12.73
N ALA A 313 20.52 -23.11 -12.58
CA ALA A 313 21.53 -23.74 -13.43
C ALA A 313 21.17 -25.23 -13.44
N PRO A 314 20.97 -25.85 -14.63
CA PRO A 314 20.56 -27.25 -14.68
C PRO A 314 21.50 -28.00 -13.74
N ILE A 315 20.92 -28.78 -12.83
CA ILE A 315 21.64 -29.63 -11.88
C ILE A 315 22.87 -30.15 -12.63
N ALA A 316 24.06 -29.74 -12.19
CA ALA A 316 25.29 -30.11 -12.87
C ALA A 316 25.22 -31.63 -13.12
N PRO A 317 25.56 -32.11 -14.33
CA PRO A 317 25.56 -33.54 -14.61
C PRO A 317 26.23 -34.25 -13.45
N ILE A 318 25.53 -35.21 -12.85
CA ILE A 318 26.05 -36.03 -11.76
C ILE A 318 27.47 -36.42 -12.14
N ASP A 319 28.44 -35.97 -11.36
CA ASP A 319 29.84 -36.28 -11.58
C ASP A 319 29.97 -37.81 -11.70
N PRO A 320 30.37 -38.34 -12.88
CA PRO A 320 30.54 -39.77 -13.10
C PRO A 320 31.76 -40.33 -12.35
N THR A 321 32.38 -39.55 -11.46
CA THR A 321 33.39 -40.03 -10.51
C THR A 321 32.91 -40.06 -9.07
N SER A 322 31.65 -39.66 -8.79
CA SER A 322 31.07 -39.80 -7.46
C SER A 322 30.97 -41.28 -7.06
N LYS A 323 31.32 -41.58 -5.81
CA LYS A 323 31.46 -42.94 -5.22
C LYS A 323 30.24 -43.88 -5.39
N ASN A 324 29.12 -43.40 -5.92
CA ASN A 324 27.89 -44.16 -6.14
C ASN A 324 27.88 -45.04 -7.40
N ILE A 325 28.80 -44.87 -8.37
CA ILE A 325 28.86 -45.75 -9.56
C ILE A 325 29.24 -47.18 -9.20
N ASN A 326 30.09 -47.37 -8.19
CA ASN A 326 30.43 -48.71 -7.71
C ASN A 326 29.21 -49.46 -7.13
N ILE A 327 28.15 -48.77 -6.72
CA ILE A 327 26.92 -49.40 -6.22
C ILE A 327 26.05 -49.82 -7.41
N ILE A 328 25.87 -48.95 -8.41
CA ILE A 328 25.04 -49.22 -9.60
C ILE A 328 25.63 -50.39 -10.42
N THR A 329 26.93 -50.37 -10.72
CA THR A 329 27.57 -51.46 -11.47
C THR A 329 27.56 -52.79 -10.71
N LYS A 330 27.54 -52.74 -9.37
CA LYS A 330 27.43 -53.95 -8.52
C LYS A 330 26.01 -54.51 -8.51
N ILE A 331 24.98 -53.65 -8.57
CA ILE A 331 23.58 -54.05 -8.69
C ILE A 331 23.33 -54.71 -10.05
N GLU A 332 23.75 -54.09 -11.16
CA GLU A 332 23.58 -54.67 -12.51
C GLU A 332 24.25 -56.04 -12.67
N ARG A 333 25.42 -56.22 -12.03
CA ARG A 333 26.12 -57.52 -12.01
C ARG A 333 25.36 -58.58 -11.20
N LEU A 334 24.74 -58.18 -10.09
CA LEU A 334 23.93 -59.09 -9.26
C LEU A 334 22.63 -59.50 -9.98
N GLU A 335 21.97 -58.59 -10.68
CA GLU A 335 20.76 -58.90 -11.47
C GLU A 335 21.05 -59.89 -12.61
N LYS A 336 22.19 -59.72 -13.29
CA LYS A 336 22.62 -60.62 -14.36
C LYS A 336 22.93 -62.03 -13.84
N GLU A 337 23.55 -62.13 -12.66
CA GLU A 337 23.84 -63.42 -12.03
C GLU A 337 22.56 -64.11 -11.54
N LEU A 338 21.61 -63.34 -10.96
CA LEU A 338 20.31 -63.86 -10.53
C LEU A 338 19.52 -64.43 -11.72
N LYS A 339 19.50 -63.70 -12.85
CA LYS A 339 18.83 -64.16 -14.08
C LYS A 339 19.43 -65.48 -14.57
N LYS A 340 20.76 -65.57 -14.63
CA LYS A 340 21.49 -66.77 -15.04
C LYS A 340 21.19 -67.96 -14.12
N GLN A 341 21.13 -67.74 -12.81
CA GLN A 341 20.76 -68.79 -11.85
C GLN A 341 19.32 -69.26 -12.04
N SER A 342 18.37 -68.35 -12.32
CA SER A 342 16.98 -68.73 -12.59
C SER A 342 16.84 -69.58 -13.86
N GLU A 343 17.62 -69.28 -14.91
CA GLU A 343 17.64 -70.04 -16.16
C GLU A 343 18.21 -71.45 -15.94
N ILE A 344 19.27 -71.58 -15.13
CA ILE A 344 19.84 -72.88 -14.75
C ILE A 344 18.85 -73.71 -13.95
N ILE A 345 18.19 -73.12 -12.95
CA ILE A 345 17.18 -73.81 -12.12
C ILE A 345 16.02 -74.28 -13.01
N THR A 346 15.52 -73.43 -13.90
CA THR A 346 14.44 -73.78 -14.84
C THR A 346 14.84 -74.96 -15.74
N LYS A 347 16.09 -74.98 -16.21
CA LYS A 347 16.61 -76.07 -17.04
C LYS A 347 16.78 -77.37 -16.26
N LEU A 348 17.24 -77.32 -15.01
CA LEU A 348 17.40 -78.50 -14.15
C LEU A 348 16.04 -79.11 -13.75
N LEU A 349 15.03 -78.28 -13.53
CA LEU A 349 13.63 -78.72 -13.33
C LEU A 349 13.06 -79.39 -14.60
N ALA A 350 13.35 -78.85 -15.78
CA ALA A 350 12.90 -79.43 -17.05
C ALA A 350 13.59 -80.77 -17.39
N GLU A 351 14.83 -80.99 -16.91
CA GLU A 351 15.59 -82.23 -17.12
C GLU A 351 15.37 -83.29 -16.01
N ASN A 352 14.51 -83.06 -15.00
CA ASN A 352 14.30 -83.96 -13.85
C ASN A 352 15.59 -84.35 -13.11
N LYS A 353 16.58 -83.44 -13.07
CA LYS A 353 17.90 -83.67 -12.42
C LYS A 353 18.03 -83.01 -11.04
N ILE A 354 16.92 -82.55 -10.46
CA ILE A 354 16.80 -82.13 -9.05
C ILE A 354 15.56 -82.79 -8.49
#